data_AF-A0A5S4FF23-F1
#
_entry.id   AF-A0A5S4FF23-F1
#
_cell.length_a   1.000
_cell.length_b   1.000
_cell.length_c   1.000
_cell.angle_alpha   90.00
_cell.angle_beta   90.00
_cell.angle_gamma   90.00
#
_symmetry.space_group_name_H-M   'P 1'
#
loop_
_entity.id
_entity.type
_entity.pdbx_description
1 polymer ?
#
loop_
_entity_poly.entity_id
_entity_poly.type
_entity_poly.pdbx_seq_one_letter_code
_entity_poly.pdbx_strand_id
1 'polypeptide(L)' 'MAEIRDNLEARIAEAEREGWLGEVEGLKVSLAGAQDKLAQIDRRSGTTVNLGIPTLSTRR' A
#
# COMPACT_ATOMS: atom_id res chain seq x y z
N MET A 1 5.88 -4.72 3.41
CA MET A 1 5.03 -3.87 2.53
C MET A 1 5.86 -3.00 1.60
N ALA A 2 6.97 -2.40 2.04
CA ALA A 2 7.93 -1.72 1.16
C ALA A 2 8.44 -2.62 0.00
N GLU A 3 8.62 -3.92 0.27
CA GLU A 3 9.12 -4.90 -0.71
C GLU A 3 8.33 -4.96 -2.03
N ILE A 4 7.00 -4.80 -2.02
CA ILE A 4 6.18 -4.84 -3.25
C ILE A 4 6.45 -3.60 -4.11
N ARG A 5 6.53 -2.42 -3.48
CA ARG A 5 6.85 -1.17 -4.18
C ARG A 5 8.26 -1.23 -4.76
N ASP A 6 9.22 -1.63 -3.93
CA ASP A 6 10.64 -1.66 -4.32
C ASP A 6 10.87 -2.68 -5.46
N ASN A 7 10.15 -3.80 -5.45
CA ASN A 7 10.17 -4.76 -6.55
C ASN A 7 9.57 -4.20 -7.86
N LEU A 8 8.46 -3.46 -7.77
CA LEU A 8 7.85 -2.80 -8.93
C LEU A 8 8.77 -1.73 -9.52
N GLU A 9 9.45 -0.94 -8.68
CA GLU A 9 10.45 0.04 -9.13
C GLU A 9 11.62 -0.64 -9.85
N ALA A 10 12.12 -1.76 -9.31
CA ALA A 10 13.17 -2.55 -9.95
C ALA A 10 12.71 -3.15 -11.30
N ARG A 11 11.44 -3.59 -11.42
CA ARG A 11 10.86 -4.08 -12.67
C ARG A 11 10.67 -3.00 -13.70
N ILE A 12 10.22 -1.81 -13.30
CA ILE A 12 10.10 -0.65 -14.19
C ILE A 12 11.49 -0.29 -14.74
N ALA A 13 12.50 -0.20 -13.86
CA ALA A 13 13.86 0.13 -14.29
C ALA A 13 14.44 -0.89 -15.26
N GLU A 14 14.12 -2.18 -15.12
CA GLU A 14 14.52 -3.18 -16.14
C GLU A 14 13.75 -3.00 -17.43
N ALA A 15 12.42 -2.91 -17.39
CA ALA A 15 11.60 -2.77 -18.59
C ALA A 15 11.97 -1.49 -19.39
N GLU A 16 12.35 -0.40 -18.72
CA GLU A 16 12.87 0.80 -19.37
C GLU A 16 14.24 0.58 -20.02
N ARG A 17 15.16 -0.15 -19.38
CA ARG A 17 16.47 -0.50 -19.99
C ARG A 17 16.33 -1.42 -21.19
N GLU A 18 15.44 -2.40 -21.12
CA GLU A 18 15.23 -3.41 -22.17
C GLU A 18 14.26 -2.94 -23.26
N GLY A 19 13.67 -1.75 -23.12
CA GLY A 19 12.77 -1.16 -24.12
C GLY A 19 11.39 -1.81 -24.19
N TRP A 20 10.95 -2.48 -23.12
CA TRP A 20 9.64 -3.12 -23.04
C TRP A 20 8.55 -2.12 -22.68
N LEU A 21 8.29 -1.18 -23.58
CA LEU A 21 7.39 -0.05 -23.34
C LEU A 21 5.98 -0.48 -22.89
N GLY A 22 5.44 -1.57 -23.45
CA GLY A 22 4.14 -2.11 -23.04
C GLY A 22 4.12 -2.64 -21.60
N GLU A 23 5.24 -3.19 -21.11
CA GLU A 23 5.34 -3.63 -19.72
C GLU A 23 5.52 -2.46 -18.76
N VAL A 24 6.29 -1.43 -19.17
CA VAL A 24 6.50 -0.21 -18.38
C VAL A 24 5.17 0.44 -17.99
N GLU A 25 4.23 0.56 -18.93
CA GLU A 25 2.91 1.16 -18.65
C GLU A 25 2.12 0.35 -17.62
N GLY A 26 2.02 -0.97 -17.80
CA GLY A 26 1.31 -1.85 -16.85
C GLY A 26 1.94 -1.88 -15.46
N LEU A 27 3.28 -1.82 -15.40
CA LEU A 27 4.02 -1.77 -14.14
C LEU A 27 3.81 -0.42 -13.42
N LYS A 28 3.78 0.70 -14.15
CA LYS A 28 3.48 2.03 -13.58
C LYS A 28 2.07 2.12 -13.00
N VAL A 29 1.07 1.56 -13.68
CA VAL A 29 -0.31 1.45 -13.16
C VAL A 29 -0.34 0.62 -11.87
N SER A 30 0.37 -0.51 -11.86
CA SER A 30 0.45 -1.39 -10.68
C SER A 30 1.13 -0.70 -9.50
N LEU A 31 2.20 0.09 -9.76
CA LEU A 31 2.89 0.88 -8.75
C LEU A 31 1.99 1.94 -8.13
N ALA A 32 1.24 2.69 -8.95
CA ALA A 32 0.27 3.68 -8.46
C ALA A 32 -0.79 3.02 -7.56
N GLY A 33 -1.36 1.90 -7.99
CA GLY A 33 -2.33 1.15 -7.19
C GLY A 33 -1.76 0.60 -5.88
N ALA A 34 -0.47 0.21 -5.86
CA ALA A 34 0.22 -0.21 -4.64
C ALA A 34 0.43 0.96 -3.67
N GLN A 35 0.85 2.12 -4.17
CA GLN A 35 1.02 3.34 -3.37
C GLN A 35 -0.30 3.80 -2.75
N ASP A 36 -1.40 3.78 -3.51
CA ASP A 36 -2.74 4.13 -3.01
C ASP A 36 -3.19 3.22 -1.87
N LYS A 37 -2.97 1.90 -2.00
CA LYS A 37 -3.28 0.94 -0.93
C LYS A 37 -2.45 1.18 0.32
N LEU A 38 -1.15 1.47 0.17
CA LEU A 38 -0.28 1.80 1.30
C LEU A 38 -0.77 3.06 2.02
N ALA A 39 -1.11 4.12 1.29
CA ALA A 39 -1.67 5.34 1.85
C ALA A 39 -3.04 5.12 2.51
N GLN A 40 -3.84 4.18 2.03
CA GLN A 40 -5.09 3.79 2.68
C GLN A 40 -4.86 3.05 4.00
N ILE A 41 -3.90 2.11 4.03
CA ILE A 41 -3.53 1.37 5.25
C ILE A 41 -2.95 2.31 6.30
N ASP A 42 -2.08 3.25 5.90
CA ASP A 42 -1.49 4.25 6.78
C ASP A 42 -2.57 5.12 7.44
N ARG A 43 -3.52 5.64 6.64
CA ARG A 43 -4.69 6.37 7.16
C ARG A 43 -5.55 5.56 8.13
N ARG A 44 -5.74 4.27 7.86
CA ARG A 44 -6.55 3.39 8.73
C ARG A 44 -5.85 3.03 10.04
N SER A 45 -4.52 3.03 10.09
CA SER A 45 -3.78 2.77 11.34
C SER A 45 -4.05 3.82 12.43
N GLY A 46 -4.49 5.02 12.05
CA GLY A 46 -4.89 6.06 13.01
C GLY A 46 -6.36 6.03 13.43
N THR A 47 -7.23 5.29 12.74
CA THR A 47 -8.67 5.25 13.04
C THR A 47 -8.99 4.11 14.00
N THR A 48 -9.19 4.44 15.27
CA THR A 48 -9.72 3.49 16.26
C THR A 48 -11.21 3.27 15.98
N VAL A 49 -11.60 2.04 15.64
CA VAL A 49 -13.01 1.67 15.51
C VAL A 49 -13.55 1.33 16.90
N ASN A 50 -14.50 2.12 17.40
CA ASN A 50 -15.19 1.82 18.65
C ASN A 50 -16.16 0.64 18.41
N LEU A 51 -15.81 -0.53 18.94
CA LEU A 51 -16.60 -1.77 18.81
C LEU A 51 -17.76 -1.86 19.82
N GLY A 52 -18.00 -0.81 20.61
CA GLY A 52 -19.08 -0.77 21.61
C GLY A 52 -18.89 -1.74 22.76
N ILE A 53 -17.68 -2.26 22.98
CA ILE A 53 -17.42 -3.21 24.07
C ILE A 53 -17.64 -2.46 25.41
N PRO A 54 -18.57 -2.93 26.25
CA PRO A 54 -18.85 -2.30 27.52
C PRO A 54 -17.59 -2.33 28.40
N THR A 55 -17.10 -1.16 28.79
CA THR A 55 -16.03 -1.05 29.76
C THR A 55 -16.59 -1.38 31.13
N LEU A 56 -16.06 -2.42 31.77
CA LEU A 56 -16.39 -2.73 33.16
C LEU A 56 -15.88 -1.56 34.03
N SER A 57 -16.77 -0.61 34.35
CA SER A 57 -16.49 0.41 35.35
C SER A 57 -16.52 -0.26 36.73
N THR A 58 -15.36 -0.59 37.26
CA THR A 58 -15.20 -0.90 38.68
C THR A 58 -15.46 0.37 39.48
N ARG A 59 -16.66 0.51 40.04
CA ARG A 59 -17.01 1.56 41.00
C ARG A 59 -16.37 1.20 42.35
N ARG A 60 -15.46 2.06 42.84
CA ARG A 60 -14.99 2.03 44.25
C ARG A 60 -16.05 2.62 45.17
#